data_AF-A0A7E6ET27-F1
#
_entry.id   AF-A0A7E6ET27-F1
#
_cell.length_a   1.000
_cell.length_b   1.000
_cell.length_c   1.000
_cell.angle_alpha   90.00
_cell.angle_beta   90.00
_cell.angle_gamma   90.00
#
_symmetry.space_group_name_H-M   'P 1'
#
loop_
_entity.id
_entity.type
_entity.pdbx_description
1 polymer ?
#
loop_
_entity_poly.entity_id
_entity_poly.type
_entity_poly.pdbx_seq_one_letter_code
_entity_poly.pdbx_strand_id
1 'polypeptide(L)'
;MLRSKMSVTLSSVAAREWFQKKRETIKPWGEFLNTSKFRIPKNLAEVPKHTMKNIEDFQSNYLFVFIGLIIVCILTSPLLLIALAACLGACYIISLKNQEKKRTIMGHELSLGQQYAGVGVLSFPLFWVAGAGSAVFWVIGASFFVIGLHAIMYNRADEQENFDLEMESV
;
A
#
# COMPACT_ATOMS: atom_id res chain seq x y z
N MET A 1 34.83 -29.43 -9.70
CA MET A 1 34.02 -28.35 -10.31
C MET A 1 32.62 -28.90 -10.59
N LEU A 2 31.70 -28.98 -9.61
CA LEU A 2 30.31 -29.46 -9.79
C LEU A 2 29.50 -29.22 -8.48
N ARG A 3 29.21 -27.97 -8.13
CA ARG A 3 28.32 -27.65 -7.00
C ARG A 3 27.66 -26.28 -7.14
N SER A 4 26.89 -26.07 -8.22
CA SER A 4 26.15 -24.80 -8.42
C SER A 4 24.93 -24.93 -9.35
N LYS A 5 24.05 -25.91 -9.11
CA LYS A 5 22.75 -26.00 -9.80
C LYS A 5 21.61 -26.50 -8.89
N MET A 6 21.53 -26.00 -7.65
CA MET A 6 20.46 -26.41 -6.70
C MET A 6 19.80 -25.27 -5.91
N SER A 7 20.04 -23.99 -6.25
CA SER A 7 19.48 -22.85 -5.51
C SER A 7 18.27 -22.19 -6.22
N VAL A 8 18.13 -22.35 -7.54
CA VAL A 8 17.13 -21.60 -8.33
C VAL A 8 15.74 -22.24 -8.32
N THR A 9 15.63 -23.53 -8.02
CA THR A 9 14.36 -24.29 -8.09
C THR A 9 13.50 -24.15 -6.82
N LEU A 10 14.12 -23.95 -5.64
CA LEU A 10 13.37 -23.78 -4.38
C LEU A 10 12.68 -22.42 -4.31
N SER A 11 13.32 -21.37 -4.85
CA SER A 11 12.73 -20.03 -4.94
C SER A 11 11.45 -20.03 -5.78
N SER A 12 11.42 -20.75 -6.90
CA SER A 12 10.22 -20.78 -7.76
C SER A 12 9.08 -21.60 -7.17
N VAL A 13 9.35 -22.70 -6.46
CA VAL A 13 8.30 -23.49 -5.78
C VAL A 13 7.78 -22.76 -4.55
N ALA A 14 8.66 -22.28 -3.66
CA ALA A 14 8.26 -21.53 -2.47
C ALA A 14 7.58 -20.20 -2.83
N ALA A 15 8.04 -19.50 -3.88
CA ALA A 15 7.34 -18.32 -4.39
C ALA A 15 5.99 -18.69 -4.99
N ARG A 16 5.87 -19.80 -5.74
CA ARG A 16 4.57 -20.24 -6.29
C ARG A 16 3.57 -20.62 -5.20
N GLU A 17 4.01 -21.31 -4.15
CA GLU A 17 3.17 -21.61 -2.97
C GLU A 17 2.80 -20.33 -2.21
N TRP A 18 3.74 -19.40 -2.04
CA TRP A 18 3.46 -18.08 -1.45
C TRP A 18 2.46 -17.28 -2.29
N PHE A 19 2.61 -17.29 -3.62
CA PHE A 19 1.70 -16.64 -4.56
C PHE A 19 0.34 -17.31 -4.60
N GLN A 20 0.26 -18.65 -4.53
CA GLN A 20 -1.01 -19.38 -4.46
C GLN A 20 -1.73 -19.09 -3.15
N LYS A 21 -1.02 -19.19 -2.02
CA LYS A 21 -1.56 -18.85 -0.69
C LYS A 21 -1.99 -17.37 -0.60
N LYS A 22 -1.24 -16.45 -1.20
CA LYS A 22 -1.61 -15.02 -1.31
C LYS A 22 -2.78 -14.79 -2.26
N ARG A 23 -2.85 -15.54 -3.36
CA ARG A 23 -3.97 -15.49 -4.31
C ARG A 23 -5.26 -16.02 -3.70
N GLU A 24 -5.17 -16.98 -2.76
CA GLU A 24 -6.30 -17.41 -1.94
C GLU A 24 -6.74 -16.34 -0.93
N THR A 25 -5.83 -15.46 -0.50
CA THR A 25 -6.16 -14.31 0.38
C THR A 25 -6.66 -13.09 -0.40
N ILE A 26 -6.42 -13.01 -1.70
CA ILE A 26 -6.88 -11.90 -2.55
C ILE A 26 -8.23 -12.29 -3.14
N LYS A 27 -9.29 -11.60 -2.71
CA LYS A 27 -10.60 -11.76 -3.33
C LYS A 27 -10.52 -11.35 -4.81
N PRO A 28 -11.17 -12.10 -5.72
CA PRO A 28 -11.14 -11.79 -7.13
C PRO A 28 -11.68 -10.37 -7.37
N TRP A 29 -10.97 -9.59 -8.18
CA TRP A 29 -11.34 -8.18 -8.46
C TRP A 29 -12.75 -8.04 -9.07
N GLY A 30 -13.23 -9.07 -9.78
CA GLY A 30 -14.60 -9.10 -10.30
C GLY A 30 -15.66 -9.19 -9.20
N GLU A 31 -15.33 -9.76 -8.04
CA GLU A 31 -16.22 -9.74 -6.88
C GLU A 31 -16.16 -8.38 -6.18
N PHE A 32 -14.96 -7.83 -5.98
CA PHE A 32 -14.75 -6.50 -5.40
C PHE A 32 -15.51 -5.43 -6.19
N LEU A 33 -15.36 -5.39 -7.51
CA LEU A 33 -15.98 -4.39 -8.37
C LEU A 33 -17.42 -4.72 -8.77
N ASN A 34 -18.07 -5.71 -8.14
CA ASN A 34 -19.42 -6.10 -8.49
C ASN A 34 -20.43 -5.03 -8.02
N THR A 35 -20.75 -4.08 -8.91
CA THR A 35 -21.66 -2.97 -8.63
C THR A 35 -23.08 -3.40 -8.30
N SER A 36 -23.51 -4.60 -8.70
CA SER A 36 -24.83 -5.16 -8.37
C SER A 36 -25.02 -5.43 -6.87
N LYS A 37 -23.93 -5.57 -6.12
CA LYS A 37 -23.94 -5.79 -4.67
C LYS A 37 -23.96 -4.49 -3.85
N PHE A 38 -23.82 -3.33 -4.50
CA PHE A 38 -23.83 -2.05 -3.81
C PHE A 38 -25.25 -1.68 -3.42
N ARG A 39 -25.51 -1.60 -2.12
CA ARG A 39 -26.81 -1.22 -1.56
C ARG A 39 -26.59 -0.30 -0.37
N ILE A 40 -27.51 0.64 -0.17
CA ILE A 40 -27.50 1.50 1.01
C ILE A 40 -27.96 0.64 2.20
N PRO A 41 -27.19 0.58 3.30
CA PRO A 41 -27.57 -0.20 4.47
C PRO A 41 -28.89 0.33 5.06
N LYS A 42 -29.83 -0.58 5.34
CA LYS A 42 -31.16 -0.24 5.88
C LYS A 42 -31.10 0.13 7.38
N ASN A 43 -30.16 -0.46 8.12
CA ASN A 43 -29.97 -0.23 9.56
C ASN A 43 -28.58 0.34 9.84
N LEU A 44 -28.54 1.57 10.37
CA LEU A 44 -27.28 2.25 10.70
C LEU A 44 -26.57 1.68 11.95
N ALA A 45 -27.30 0.98 12.83
CA ALA A 45 -26.73 0.41 14.05
C ALA A 45 -25.76 -0.76 13.78
N GLU A 46 -25.93 -1.45 12.65
CA GLU A 46 -25.14 -2.63 12.28
C GLU A 46 -24.04 -2.32 11.26
N VAL A 47 -24.05 -1.11 10.67
CA VAL A 47 -23.03 -0.63 9.72
C VAL A 47 -21.60 -0.84 10.25
N PRO A 48 -21.27 -0.58 11.53
CA PRO A 48 -19.90 -0.81 12.02
C PRO A 48 -19.47 -2.27 11.94
N LYS A 49 -20.35 -3.21 12.26
CA LYS A 49 -20.08 -4.66 12.26
C LYS A 49 -19.89 -5.18 10.83
N HIS A 50 -20.79 -4.79 9.94
CA HIS A 50 -20.75 -5.08 8.50
C HIS A 50 -19.47 -4.51 7.85
N THR A 51 -19.17 -3.24 8.13
CA THR A 51 -17.99 -2.54 7.59
C THR A 51 -16.70 -3.22 8.02
N MET A 52 -16.57 -3.59 9.29
CA MET A 52 -15.37 -4.26 9.81
C MET A 52 -15.14 -5.61 9.11
N LYS A 53 -16.21 -6.38 8.90
CA LYS A 53 -16.13 -7.65 8.19
C LYS A 53 -15.71 -7.48 6.73
N ASN A 54 -16.27 -6.49 6.04
CA ASN A 54 -15.85 -6.15 4.68
C ASN A 54 -14.40 -5.67 4.60
N ILE A 55 -13.90 -4.96 5.61
CA ILE A 55 -12.48 -4.57 5.74
C ILE A 55 -11.57 -5.79 5.85
N GLU A 56 -11.95 -6.78 6.67
CA GLU A 56 -11.17 -8.02 6.82
C GLU A 56 -11.15 -8.84 5.53
N ASP A 57 -12.30 -8.99 4.87
CA ASP A 57 -12.44 -9.81 3.67
C ASP A 57 -11.76 -9.20 2.43
N PHE A 58 -11.80 -7.88 2.27
CA PHE A 58 -11.19 -7.17 1.14
C PHE A 58 -9.89 -6.44 1.50
N GLN A 59 -9.25 -6.78 2.63
CA GLN A 59 -8.05 -6.13 3.14
C GLN A 59 -6.96 -5.98 2.06
N SER A 60 -6.70 -7.04 1.28
CA SER A 60 -5.70 -7.02 0.22
C SER A 60 -6.10 -6.10 -0.93
N ASN A 61 -7.37 -6.11 -1.36
CA ASN A 61 -7.88 -5.22 -2.41
C ASN A 61 -7.81 -3.76 -1.97
N TYR A 62 -8.16 -3.45 -0.72
CA TYR A 62 -8.04 -2.11 -0.15
C TYR A 62 -6.59 -1.64 -0.05
N LEU A 63 -5.65 -2.54 0.26
CA LEU A 63 -4.22 -2.21 0.21
C LEU A 63 -3.77 -1.83 -1.21
N PHE A 64 -4.22 -2.55 -2.24
CA PHE A 64 -3.92 -2.18 -3.63
C PHE A 64 -4.53 -0.83 -4.01
N VAL A 65 -5.77 -0.54 -3.61
CA VAL A 65 -6.40 0.76 -3.82
C VAL A 65 -5.60 1.86 -3.11
N PHE A 66 -5.20 1.64 -1.86
CA PHE A 66 -4.38 2.57 -1.08
C PHE A 66 -3.04 2.87 -1.76
N ILE A 67 -2.31 1.85 -2.23
CA ILE A 67 -1.06 2.02 -2.99
C ILE A 67 -1.33 2.77 -4.30
N GLY A 68 -2.41 2.44 -5.00
CA GLY A 68 -2.83 3.16 -6.21
C GLY A 68 -3.08 4.65 -5.95
N LEU A 69 -3.76 4.99 -4.85
CA LEU A 69 -3.99 6.38 -4.44
C LEU A 69 -2.68 7.11 -4.12
N ILE A 70 -1.72 6.45 -3.48
CA ILE A 70 -0.38 7.04 -3.26
C ILE A 70 0.30 7.34 -4.60
N ILE A 71 0.29 6.39 -5.53
CA ILE A 71 0.92 6.56 -6.85
C ILE A 71 0.26 7.73 -7.59
N VAL A 72 -1.08 7.76 -7.63
CA VAL A 72 -1.83 8.86 -8.26
C VAL A 72 -1.52 10.20 -7.57
N CYS A 73 -1.45 10.24 -6.25
CA CYS A 73 -1.12 11.45 -5.49
C CYS A 73 0.28 11.98 -5.84
N ILE A 74 1.27 11.10 -5.95
CA ILE A 74 2.63 11.47 -6.34
C ILE A 74 2.63 11.97 -7.79
N LEU A 75 2.03 11.22 -8.72
CA LEU A 75 2.02 11.56 -10.15
C LEU A 75 1.30 12.88 -10.47
N THR A 76 0.24 13.20 -9.73
CA THR A 76 -0.53 14.44 -9.90
C THR A 76 0.14 15.65 -9.25
N SER A 77 1.16 15.44 -8.41
CA SER A 77 1.87 16.49 -7.68
C SER A 77 3.28 16.74 -8.27
N PRO A 78 3.46 17.71 -9.19
CA PRO A 78 4.73 17.92 -9.88
C PRO A 78 5.89 18.24 -8.93
N LEU A 79 5.64 18.99 -7.85
CA LEU A 79 6.66 19.31 -6.85
C LEU A 79 7.12 18.08 -6.05
N LEU A 80 6.20 17.17 -5.70
CA LEU A 80 6.54 15.93 -5.01
C LEU A 80 7.33 14.98 -5.89
N LEU A 81 7.01 14.92 -7.19
CA LEU A 81 7.82 14.18 -8.16
C LEU A 81 9.26 14.71 -8.23
N ILE A 82 9.43 16.03 -8.31
CA ILE A 82 10.77 16.64 -8.33
C ILE A 82 11.51 16.35 -7.01
N ALA A 83 10.85 16.52 -5.86
CA ALA A 83 11.43 16.23 -4.56
C ALA A 83 11.85 14.76 -4.42
N LEU A 84 11.00 13.84 -4.87
CA LEU A 84 11.28 12.41 -4.89
C LEU A 84 12.43 12.07 -5.83
N ALA A 85 12.45 12.63 -7.04
CA ALA A 85 13.52 12.44 -8.01
C ALA A 85 14.87 12.97 -7.47
N ALA A 86 14.86 14.14 -6.83
CA ALA A 86 16.06 14.70 -6.20
C ALA A 86 16.57 13.81 -5.05
N CYS A 87 15.67 13.31 -4.19
CA CYS A 87 16.02 12.41 -3.10
C CYS A 87 16.57 11.07 -3.62
N LEU A 88 15.90 10.45 -4.59
CA LEU A 88 16.36 9.21 -5.22
C LEU A 88 17.68 9.41 -5.96
N GLY A 89 17.85 10.54 -6.66
CA GLY A 89 19.10 10.92 -7.31
C GLY A 89 20.25 11.07 -6.31
N ALA A 90 20.01 11.73 -5.18
CA ALA A 90 21.00 11.87 -4.11
C ALA A 90 21.40 10.50 -3.52
N CYS A 91 20.41 9.64 -3.21
CA CYS A 91 20.63 8.28 -2.75
C CYS A 91 21.40 7.44 -3.78
N TYR A 92 21.07 7.55 -5.07
CA TYR A 92 21.75 6.84 -6.14
C TYR A 92 23.20 7.28 -6.28
N ILE A 93 23.45 8.60 -6.26
CA ILE A 93 24.80 9.16 -6.29
C ILE A 93 25.63 8.68 -5.10
N ILE A 94 25.04 8.64 -3.90
CA ILE A 94 25.70 8.12 -2.70
C ILE A 94 26.01 6.63 -2.85
N SER A 95 25.04 5.84 -3.30
CA SER A 95 25.22 4.41 -3.53
C SER A 95 26.37 4.14 -4.51
N LEU A 96 26.37 4.84 -5.66
CA LEU A 96 27.40 4.73 -6.69
C LEU A 96 28.78 5.10 -6.14
N LYS A 97 28.89 6.26 -5.49
CA LYS A 97 30.15 6.74 -4.92
C LYS A 97 30.69 5.83 -3.83
N ASN A 98 29.81 5.21 -3.04
CA ASN A 98 30.21 4.31 -1.98
C ASN A 98 30.67 2.93 -2.51
N GLN A 99 30.26 2.53 -3.72
CA GLN A 99 30.82 1.36 -4.40
C GLN A 99 32.23 1.60 -4.97
N GLU A 100 32.50 2.82 -5.44
CA GLU A 100 33.81 3.17 -6.01
C GLU A 100 34.88 3.44 -4.92
N LYS A 101 34.51 4.14 -3.85
CA LYS A 101 35.41 4.43 -2.73
C LYS A 101 34.61 4.78 -1.48
N LYS A 102 34.88 4.11 -0.35
CA LYS A 102 34.30 4.51 0.93
C LYS A 102 34.64 5.98 1.20
N ARG A 103 33.62 6.81 1.38
CA ARG A 103 33.79 8.24 1.68
C ARG A 103 34.37 8.38 3.08
N THR A 104 35.66 8.71 3.16
CA THR A 104 36.27 9.23 4.38
C THR A 104 36.11 10.75 4.40
N ILE A 105 35.42 11.28 5.42
CA ILE A 105 35.43 12.72 5.71
C ILE A 105 36.30 12.88 6.96
N MET A 106 37.33 13.71 6.85
CA MET A 106 38.20 14.08 7.97
C MET A 106 38.89 12.90 8.67
N GLY A 107 39.18 11.81 7.94
CA GLY A 107 39.85 10.62 8.47
C GLY A 107 38.93 9.54 9.07
N HIS A 108 37.62 9.79 9.17
CA HIS A 108 36.65 8.79 9.60
C HIS A 108 35.84 8.25 8.41
N GLU A 109 35.69 6.92 8.31
CA GLU A 109 34.79 6.29 7.35
C GLU A 109 33.34 6.63 7.72
N LEU A 110 32.64 7.37 6.86
CA LEU A 110 31.22 7.64 7.05
C LEU A 110 30.43 6.37 6.78
N SER A 111 29.74 5.87 7.80
CA SER A 111 28.83 4.73 7.65
C SER A 111 27.73 5.06 6.65
N LEU A 112 27.29 4.06 5.87
CA LEU A 112 26.16 4.18 4.95
C LEU A 112 24.92 4.76 5.65
N GLY A 113 24.67 4.34 6.89
CA GLY A 113 23.55 4.86 7.69
C GLY A 113 23.64 6.37 7.93
N GLN A 114 24.83 6.91 8.17
CA GLN A 114 25.03 8.35 8.36
C GLN A 114 24.83 9.13 7.06
N GLN A 115 25.25 8.57 5.92
CA GLN A 115 25.06 9.19 4.61
C GLN A 115 23.57 9.27 4.24
N TYR A 116 22.81 8.19 4.44
CA TYR A 116 21.36 8.20 4.22
C TYR A 116 20.61 9.06 5.25
N ALA A 117 21.05 9.10 6.51
CA ALA A 117 20.49 10.01 7.50
C ALA A 117 20.70 11.47 7.10
N GLY A 118 21.88 11.82 6.58
CA GLY A 118 22.17 13.15 6.03
C GLY A 118 21.24 13.52 4.88
N VAL A 119 21.01 12.60 3.92
CA VAL A 119 20.02 12.81 2.86
C VAL A 119 18.62 12.99 3.44
N GLY A 120 18.21 12.16 4.40
CA GLY A 120 16.89 12.27 5.03
C GLY A 120 16.67 13.65 5.64
N VAL A 121 17.65 14.16 6.38
CA VAL A 121 17.60 15.48 7.01
C VAL A 121 17.55 16.60 5.97
N LEU A 122 18.37 16.51 4.90
CA LEU A 122 18.37 17.51 3.82
C LEU A 122 17.11 17.45 2.94
N SER A 123 16.52 16.27 2.79
CA SER A 123 15.28 16.06 2.04
C SER A 123 14.06 16.54 2.80
N PHE A 124 14.12 16.65 4.14
CA PHE A 124 12.96 17.05 4.94
C PHE A 124 12.42 18.46 4.58
N PRO A 125 13.25 19.53 4.50
CA PRO A 125 12.80 20.82 4.00
C PRO A 125 12.26 20.76 2.57
N LEU A 126 12.85 19.94 1.71
CA LEU A 126 12.41 19.78 0.33
C LEU A 126 11.01 19.18 0.24
N PHE A 127 10.74 18.12 1.00
CA PHE A 127 9.41 17.51 1.09
C PHE A 127 8.39 18.41 1.78
N TRP A 128 8.82 19.25 2.73
CA TRP A 128 7.96 20.26 3.35
C TRP A 128 7.48 21.28 2.32
N VAL A 129 8.40 21.87 1.55
CA VAL A 129 8.08 22.84 0.48
C VAL A 129 7.28 22.19 -0.64
N ALA A 130 7.56 20.92 -0.96
CA ALA A 130 6.80 20.16 -1.94
C ALA A 130 5.36 19.81 -1.49
N GLY A 131 4.99 20.09 -0.24
CA GLY A 131 3.65 19.83 0.27
C GLY A 131 3.39 18.36 0.59
N ALA A 132 4.40 17.62 1.07
CA ALA A 132 4.24 16.22 1.45
C ALA A 132 3.16 16.01 2.50
N GLY A 133 3.02 16.93 3.46
CA GLY A 133 1.96 16.87 4.48
C GLY A 133 0.56 16.90 3.86
N SER A 134 0.28 17.86 2.97
CA SER A 134 -0.98 17.94 2.24
C SER A 134 -1.27 16.69 1.41
N ALA A 135 -0.26 16.12 0.76
CA ALA A 135 -0.41 14.87 0.01
C ALA A 135 -0.75 13.69 0.91
N VAL A 136 -0.14 13.56 2.08
CA VAL A 136 -0.48 12.52 3.07
C VAL A 136 -1.93 12.66 3.51
N PHE A 137 -2.38 13.87 3.87
CA PHE A 137 -3.78 14.10 4.26
C PHE A 137 -4.74 13.81 3.11
N TRP A 138 -4.37 14.15 1.88
CA TRP A 138 -5.18 13.83 0.70
C TRP A 138 -5.32 12.32 0.50
N VAL A 139 -4.23 11.57 0.56
CA VAL A 139 -4.26 10.10 0.44
C VAL A 139 -5.09 9.48 1.55
N ILE A 140 -4.91 9.93 2.79
CA ILE A 140 -5.69 9.43 3.93
C ILE A 140 -7.19 9.72 3.73
N GLY A 141 -7.56 10.95 3.37
CA GLY A 141 -8.95 11.34 3.13
C GLY A 141 -9.59 10.59 1.97
N ALA A 142 -8.87 10.48 0.84
CA ALA A 142 -9.32 9.72 -0.33
C ALA A 142 -9.47 8.23 0.00
N SER A 143 -8.59 7.68 0.84
CA SER A 143 -8.68 6.29 1.29
C SER A 143 -9.90 6.07 2.16
N PHE A 144 -10.12 6.91 3.18
CA PHE A 144 -11.33 6.84 3.99
C PHE A 144 -12.60 6.97 3.15
N PHE A 145 -12.61 7.86 2.17
CA PHE A 145 -13.75 8.03 1.29
C PHE A 145 -13.96 6.82 0.38
N VAL A 146 -12.97 6.40 -0.42
CA VAL A 146 -13.13 5.34 -1.41
C VAL A 146 -13.28 3.97 -0.75
N ILE A 147 -12.40 3.64 0.20
CA ILE A 147 -12.41 2.34 0.90
C ILE A 147 -13.60 2.29 1.86
N GLY A 148 -13.85 3.36 2.61
CA GLY A 148 -14.97 3.41 3.55
C GLY A 148 -16.32 3.33 2.83
N LEU A 149 -16.51 4.10 1.75
CA LEU A 149 -17.74 4.03 0.97
C LEU A 149 -17.96 2.63 0.40
N HIS A 150 -16.90 2.01 -0.13
CA HIS A 150 -16.97 0.64 -0.61
C HIS A 150 -17.35 -0.33 0.51
N ALA A 151 -16.67 -0.25 1.65
CA ALA A 151 -16.89 -1.14 2.78
C ALA A 151 -18.31 -1.00 3.37
N ILE A 152 -18.87 0.21 3.39
CA ILE A 152 -20.22 0.48 3.89
C ILE A 152 -21.30 0.05 2.89
N MET A 153 -21.08 0.27 1.59
CA MET A 153 -22.11 0.02 0.57
C MET A 153 -22.10 -1.40 0.02
N TYR A 154 -20.99 -2.13 0.13
CA TYR A 154 -20.88 -3.48 -0.42
C TYR A 154 -21.68 -4.46 0.45
N ASN A 155 -22.84 -4.89 -0.04
CA ASN A 155 -23.69 -5.85 0.65
C ASN A 155 -23.38 -7.28 0.19
N ARG A 156 -23.26 -8.19 1.13
CA ARG A 156 -23.00 -9.59 0.83
C ARG A 156 -24.32 -10.36 0.73
N ALA A 157 -24.40 -11.30 -0.20
CA ALA A 157 -25.62 -12.09 -0.39
C ALA A 157 -25.95 -12.97 0.83
N ASP A 158 -24.93 -13.47 1.51
CA ASP A 158 -24.99 -14.28 2.74
C ASP A 158 -25.50 -13.50 3.96
N GLU A 159 -25.19 -12.21 4.06
CA GLU A 159 -25.75 -11.36 5.12
C GLU A 159 -27.18 -10.89 4.81
N GLN A 160 -27.53 -10.70 3.53
CA GLN A 160 -28.90 -10.36 3.14
C GLN A 160 -29.88 -11.50 3.45
N GLU A 161 -29.52 -12.76 3.17
CA GLU A 161 -30.36 -13.91 3.51
C GLU A 161 -30.52 -14.05 5.03
N ASN A 162 -29.44 -13.93 5.80
CA ASN A 162 -29.52 -14.00 7.26
C ASN A 162 -30.32 -12.83 7.86
N PHE A 163 -30.23 -11.63 7.27
CA PHE A 163 -31.01 -10.46 7.64
C PHE A 163 -32.51 -10.61 7.32
N ASP A 164 -32.83 -11.10 6.12
CA ASP A 164 -34.22 -11.33 5.72
C ASP A 164 -34.86 -12.40 6.62
N LEU A 165 -34.09 -13.42 7.01
CA LEU A 165 -34.52 -14.44 7.99
C LEU A 165 -34.69 -13.89 9.41
N GLU A 166 -33.80 -13.02 9.89
CA GLU A 166 -33.95 -12.38 11.21
C GLU A 166 -35.18 -11.47 11.24
N MET A 167 -35.45 -10.66 10.21
CA MET A 167 -36.65 -9.81 10.15
C MET A 167 -37.96 -10.58 10.01
N GLU A 168 -37.97 -11.73 9.35
CA GLU A 168 -39.16 -12.59 9.26
C GLU A 168 -39.47 -13.28 10.61
N SER A 169 -38.49 -13.34 11.52
CA SER A 169 -38.61 -13.96 12.84
C SER A 169 -39.03 -13.02 13.99
N VAL A 170 -39.18 -11.70 13.73
CA VAL A 170 -39.58 -10.66 14.73
C VAL A 170 -41.01 -10.18 14.48
#